data_AF-A0AAW4BKS5-F1
#
_entry.id   AF-A0AAW4BKS5-F1
#
_cell.length_a   1.000
_cell.length_b   1.000
_cell.length_c   1.000
_cell.angle_alpha   90.00
_cell.angle_beta   90.00
_cell.angle_gamma   90.00
#
_symmetry.space_group_name_H-M   'P 1'
#
loop_
_entity.id
_entity.type
_entity.pdbx_description
1 polymer ?
#
loop_
_entity_poly.entity_id
_entity_poly.type
_entity_poly.pdbx_seq_one_letter_code
_entity_poly.pdbx_strand_id
1 'polypeptide(L)'
;HDMHQVLLIGFVLTMVLTTVAQFIQIRISPGEFSILQGLSYTSFERAKPSTLLFAGTVLSILALFANKWANELDVIGLGRDQAMSLGLNDTHYIPKYFAVIAILVAISTSLVGPTAFMGVFIANIAYSITGSPRYRHTLPMACIIAIVMFLTAQLMVEH
;
A
#
# COMPACT_ATOMS: atom_id res chain seq x y z
N HIS A 1 6.32 19.78 7.69
CA HIS A 1 4.87 19.55 7.67
C HIS A 1 4.53 18.70 8.88
N ASP A 2 3.56 19.13 9.68
CA ASP A 2 3.15 18.35 10.85
C ASP A 2 2.45 17.09 10.37
N MET A 3 2.94 15.92 10.81
CA MET A 3 2.37 14.62 10.44
C MET A 3 0.86 14.55 10.74
N HIS A 4 0.41 15.28 11.77
CA HIS A 4 -0.99 15.47 12.11
C HIS A 4 -1.81 16.13 11.00
N GLN A 5 -1.29 17.14 10.30
CA GLN A 5 -2.01 17.82 9.23
C GLN A 5 -2.27 16.88 8.05
N VAL A 6 -1.26 16.11 7.64
CA VAL A 6 -1.39 15.13 6.54
C VAL A 6 -2.41 14.06 6.90
N LEU A 7 -2.39 13.58 8.14
CA LEU A 7 -3.30 12.56 8.62
C LEU A 7 -4.75 13.08 8.69
N LEU A 8 -4.96 14.31 9.18
CA LEU A 8 -6.27 14.97 9.20
C LEU A 8 -6.80 15.22 7.79
N ILE A 9 -5.97 15.72 6.87
CA ILE A 9 -6.36 15.94 5.47
C ILE A 9 -6.77 14.61 4.82
N GLY A 10 -5.98 13.55 5.01
CA GLY A 10 -6.31 12.22 4.50
C GLY A 10 -7.62 11.67 5.07
N PHE A 11 -7.83 11.85 6.37
CA PHE A 11 -9.07 11.43 7.05
C PHE A 11 -10.30 12.17 6.51
N VAL A 12 -10.23 13.50 6.43
CA VAL A 12 -11.33 14.34 5.90
C VAL A 12 -11.61 13.98 4.44
N LEU A 13 -10.58 13.84 3.60
CA LEU A 13 -10.73 13.46 2.20
C LEU A 13 -11.41 12.09 2.05
N THR A 14 -11.00 11.12 2.84
CA THR A 14 -11.60 9.77 2.86
C THR A 14 -13.09 9.85 3.23
N MET A 15 -13.44 10.65 4.23
CA MET A 15 -14.82 10.83 4.68
C MET A 15 -15.69 11.46 3.58
N VAL A 16 -15.18 12.50 2.91
CA VAL A 16 -15.87 13.16 1.80
C VAL A 16 -16.08 12.21 0.62
N LEU A 17 -15.03 11.50 0.18
CA LEU A 17 -15.13 10.54 -0.93
C LEU A 17 -16.11 9.40 -0.60
N THR A 18 -16.09 8.91 0.64
CA THR A 18 -17.02 7.87 1.11
C THR A 18 -18.46 8.37 1.09
N THR A 19 -18.70 9.60 1.53
CA THR A 19 -20.02 10.21 1.52
C THR A 19 -20.54 10.35 0.09
N VAL A 20 -19.70 10.83 -0.84
CA VAL A 20 -20.04 10.93 -2.26
C VAL A 20 -20.36 9.55 -2.86
N ALA A 21 -19.56 8.53 -2.54
CA ALA A 21 -19.81 7.16 -2.99
C ALA A 21 -21.17 6.63 -2.47
N GLN A 22 -21.52 6.90 -1.21
CA GLN A 22 -22.81 6.53 -0.63
C GLN A 22 -23.99 7.23 -1.32
N PHE A 23 -23.85 8.52 -1.65
CA PHE A 23 -24.88 9.25 -2.41
C PHE A 23 -25.13 8.63 -3.79
N ILE A 24 -24.07 8.20 -4.47
CA ILE A 24 -24.17 7.50 -5.75
C ILE A 24 -24.88 6.16 -5.56
N GLN A 25 -24.50 5.38 -4.54
CA GLN A 25 -25.09 4.08 -4.26
C GLN A 25 -26.60 4.14 -4.01
N ILE A 26 -27.10 5.18 -3.33
CA ILE A 26 -28.55 5.37 -3.07
C ILE A 26 -29.35 5.58 -4.37
N ARG A 27 -28.73 6.08 -5.44
CA ARG A 27 -29.39 6.38 -6.71
C ARG A 27 -29.40 5.21 -7.69
N ILE A 28 -28.79 4.09 -7.34
CA ILE A 28 -28.56 2.94 -8.23
C ILE A 28 -29.62 1.85 -8.00
N SER A 29 -29.94 1.09 -9.07
CA SER A 29 -30.89 -0.02 -8.99
C SER A 29 -30.37 -1.16 -8.08
N PRO A 30 -31.23 -1.93 -7.41
CA PRO A 30 -30.80 -2.97 -6.46
C PRO A 30 -29.90 -4.06 -7.09
N GLY A 31 -30.00 -4.29 -8.41
CA GLY A 31 -29.13 -5.23 -9.13
C GLY A 31 -27.70 -4.71 -9.31
N GLU A 32 -27.53 -3.44 -9.70
CA GLU A 32 -26.22 -2.80 -9.85
C GLU A 32 -25.55 -2.53 -8.50
N PHE A 33 -26.35 -2.31 -7.44
CA PHE A 33 -25.84 -2.19 -6.07
C PHE A 33 -25.11 -3.46 -5.62
N SER A 34 -25.62 -4.65 -5.95
CA SER A 34 -24.99 -5.93 -5.59
C SER A 34 -23.62 -6.09 -6.26
N ILE A 35 -23.46 -5.59 -7.49
CA ILE A 35 -22.18 -5.58 -8.22
C ILE A 35 -21.19 -4.62 -7.56
N LEU A 36 -21.64 -3.41 -7.20
CA LEU A 36 -20.82 -2.42 -6.49
C LEU A 36 -20.39 -2.88 -5.10
N GLN A 37 -21.26 -3.62 -4.40
CA GLN A 37 -20.94 -4.24 -3.13
C GLN A 37 -19.87 -5.32 -3.32
N GLY A 38 -19.98 -6.16 -4.36
CA GLY A 38 -18.96 -7.13 -4.75
C GLY A 38 -17.60 -6.49 -5.05
N LEU A 39 -17.57 -5.32 -5.70
CA LEU A 39 -16.35 -4.55 -5.96
C LEU A 39 -15.71 -3.96 -4.69
N SER A 40 -16.49 -3.79 -3.62
CA SER A 40 -16.00 -3.26 -2.34
C SER A 40 -15.28 -4.33 -1.50
N TYR A 41 -15.48 -5.62 -1.81
CA TYR A 41 -14.75 -6.72 -1.17
C TYR A 41 -13.48 -7.05 -1.92
N THR A 42 -12.48 -7.58 -1.20
CA THR A 42 -11.25 -8.10 -1.80
C THR A 42 -11.54 -9.40 -2.58
N SER A 43 -11.10 -9.49 -3.84
CA SER A 43 -11.20 -10.71 -4.68
C SER A 43 -10.06 -10.77 -5.68
N PHE A 44 -9.41 -11.94 -5.75
CA PHE A 44 -8.30 -12.24 -6.64
C PHE A 44 -8.76 -12.65 -8.06
N GLU A 45 -10.01 -13.06 -8.21
CA GLU A 45 -10.59 -13.49 -9.50
C GLU A 45 -10.74 -12.34 -10.50
N ARG A 46 -10.74 -11.09 -10.01
CA ARG A 46 -10.90 -9.88 -10.84
C ARG A 46 -9.62 -9.45 -11.56
N ALA A 47 -8.47 -10.04 -11.22
CA ALA A 47 -7.19 -9.64 -11.77
C ALA A 47 -7.11 -9.94 -13.28
N LYS A 48 -7.26 -8.89 -14.10
CA LYS A 48 -7.14 -9.02 -15.57
C LYS A 48 -5.66 -9.17 -15.97
N PRO A 49 -5.34 -10.00 -16.98
CA PRO A 49 -3.96 -10.20 -17.44
C PRO A 49 -3.24 -8.90 -17.84
N SER A 50 -3.95 -7.95 -18.47
CA SER A 50 -3.39 -6.66 -18.87
C SER A 50 -2.99 -5.79 -17.68
N THR A 51 -3.82 -5.73 -16.64
CA THR A 51 -3.53 -4.99 -15.41
C THR A 51 -2.41 -5.66 -14.61
N LEU A 52 -2.34 -6.99 -14.64
CA LEU A 52 -1.26 -7.76 -14.02
C LEU A 52 0.09 -7.48 -14.68
N LEU A 53 0.15 -7.42 -16.01
CA LEU A 53 1.37 -7.06 -16.75
C LEU A 53 1.84 -5.64 -16.43
N PHE A 54 0.91 -4.69 -16.34
CA PHE A 54 1.22 -3.32 -15.95
C PHE A 54 1.78 -3.27 -14.52
N ALA A 55 1.11 -3.92 -13.56
CA ALA A 55 1.57 -4.02 -12.18
C ALA A 55 2.96 -4.66 -12.09
N GLY A 56 3.19 -5.77 -12.80
CA GLY A 56 4.48 -6.46 -12.84
C GLY A 56 5.61 -5.58 -13.41
N THR A 57 5.31 -4.77 -14.43
CA THR A 57 6.28 -3.83 -15.01
C THR A 57 6.66 -2.74 -14.00
N VAL A 58 5.67 -2.14 -13.35
CA VAL A 58 5.90 -1.11 -12.32
C VAL A 58 6.69 -1.68 -11.15
N LEU A 59 6.32 -2.87 -10.66
CA LEU A 59 7.04 -3.57 -9.57
C LEU A 59 8.48 -3.91 -9.95
N SER A 60 8.72 -4.35 -11.20
CA SER A 60 10.08 -4.65 -11.68
C SER A 60 10.96 -3.40 -11.69
N ILE A 61 10.43 -2.26 -12.13
CA ILE A 61 11.14 -0.98 -12.09
C ILE A 61 11.42 -0.56 -10.64
N LEU A 62 10.43 -0.67 -9.74
CA LEU A 62 10.58 -0.36 -8.32
C LEU A 62 11.67 -1.25 -7.67
N ALA A 63 11.72 -2.54 -8.02
CA ALA A 63 12.70 -3.48 -7.51
C ALA A 63 14.15 -3.11 -7.89
N LEU A 64 14.38 -2.56 -9.09
CA LEU A 64 15.71 -2.09 -9.51
C LEU A 64 16.22 -0.95 -8.62
N PHE A 65 15.33 -0.08 -8.14
CA PHE A 65 15.67 1.04 -7.26
C PHE A 65 15.60 0.69 -5.77
N ALA A 66 15.10 -0.49 -5.41
CA ALA A 66 14.83 -0.88 -4.02
C ALA A 66 16.07 -0.79 -3.13
N ASN A 67 17.26 -1.19 -3.62
CA ASN A 67 18.49 -1.14 -2.82
C ASN A 67 18.92 0.30 -2.51
N LYS A 68 18.73 1.24 -3.46
CA LYS A 68 19.02 2.66 -3.24
C LYS A 68 18.03 3.25 -2.23
N TRP A 69 16.76 2.91 -2.35
CA TRP A 69 15.71 3.40 -1.44
C TRP A 69 15.80 2.78 -0.05
N ALA A 70 16.24 1.53 0.09
CA ALA A 70 16.45 0.91 1.40
C ALA A 70 17.42 1.73 2.26
N ASN A 71 18.51 2.23 1.68
CA ASN A 71 19.45 3.09 2.39
C ASN A 71 18.83 4.46 2.73
N GLU A 72 18.10 5.07 1.79
CA GLU A 72 17.40 6.35 2.05
C GLU A 72 16.35 6.19 3.17
N LEU A 73 15.56 5.11 3.14
CA LEU A 73 14.54 4.78 4.14
C LEU A 73 15.14 4.45 5.52
N ASP A 74 16.29 3.77 5.56
CA ASP A 74 17.03 3.52 6.79
C ASP A 74 17.43 4.85 7.46
N VAL A 75 17.91 5.82 6.68
CA VAL A 75 18.29 7.13 7.22
C VAL A 75 17.07 7.94 7.66
N ILE A 76 15.96 7.89 6.90
CA ILE A 76 14.69 8.51 7.31
C ILE A 76 14.19 7.89 8.63
N GLY A 77 14.37 6.59 8.82
CA GLY A 77 13.99 5.86 10.04
C GLY A 77 14.74 6.30 11.30
N LEU A 78 15.91 6.95 11.18
CA LEU A 78 16.67 7.49 12.32
C LEU A 78 16.02 8.74 12.94
N GLY A 79 15.00 9.29 12.28
CA GLY A 79 14.35 10.52 12.70
C GLY A 79 14.79 11.72 11.86
N ARG A 80 13.93 12.74 11.87
CA ARG A 80 14.01 13.90 10.99
C ARG A 80 15.32 14.67 11.13
N ASP A 81 15.72 14.97 12.37
CA ASP A 81 16.92 15.75 12.67
C ASP A 81 18.22 15.02 12.26
N GLN A 82 18.23 13.69 12.43
CA GLN A 82 19.36 12.85 12.04
C GLN A 82 19.47 12.73 10.52
N ALA A 83 18.33 12.58 9.82
CA ALA A 83 18.28 12.53 8.37
C ALA A 83 18.75 13.85 7.73
N MET A 84 18.30 14.99 8.28
CA MET A 84 18.76 16.31 7.85
C MET A 84 20.27 16.49 8.03
N SER A 85 20.81 16.04 9.18
CA SER A 85 22.24 16.12 9.48
C SER A 85 23.12 15.25 8.55
N LEU A 86 22.55 14.17 7.99
CA LEU A 86 23.19 13.30 7.00
C LEU A 86 23.03 13.78 5.55
N GLY A 87 22.45 14.97 5.34
CA GLY A 87 22.32 15.61 4.04
C GLY A 87 21.05 15.26 3.25
N LEU A 88 20.09 14.55 3.85
CA LEU A 88 18.78 14.33 3.23
C LEU A 88 17.90 15.57 3.41
N ASN A 89 17.45 16.14 2.29
CA ASN A 89 16.59 17.32 2.30
C ASN A 89 15.09 16.93 2.32
N ASP A 90 14.44 17.13 3.47
CA ASP A 90 13.05 16.76 3.78
C ASP A 90 12.03 17.12 2.70
N THR A 91 12.24 18.28 2.09
CA THR A 91 11.30 18.89 1.16
C THR A 91 11.08 18.05 -0.10
N HIS A 92 12.02 17.17 -0.46
CA HIS A 92 11.96 16.37 -1.68
C HIS A 92 11.68 14.88 -1.45
N TYR A 93 12.18 14.29 -0.36
CA TYR A 93 12.05 12.83 -0.19
C TYR A 93 10.68 12.40 0.35
N ILE A 94 10.07 13.16 1.27
CA ILE A 94 8.73 12.84 1.80
C ILE A 94 7.69 12.76 0.67
N PRO A 95 7.46 13.81 -0.14
CA PRO A 95 6.44 13.74 -1.20
C PRO A 95 6.74 12.67 -2.26
N LYS A 96 8.02 12.41 -2.56
CA LYS A 96 8.46 11.32 -3.46
C LYS A 96 7.98 9.96 -2.96
N TYR A 97 8.24 9.61 -1.69
CA TYR A 97 7.83 8.32 -1.15
C TYR A 97 6.31 8.21 -0.98
N PHE A 98 5.63 9.29 -0.62
CA PHE A 98 4.16 9.33 -0.61
C PHE A 98 3.57 9.06 -2.01
N ALA A 99 4.14 9.65 -3.06
CA ALA A 99 3.69 9.41 -4.43
C ALA A 99 3.91 7.94 -4.86
N VAL A 100 5.07 7.36 -4.54
CA VAL A 100 5.35 5.94 -4.79
C VAL A 100 4.34 5.07 -4.06
N ILE A 101 4.14 5.26 -2.75
CA ILE A 101 3.17 4.50 -1.95
C ILE A 101 1.76 4.64 -2.54
N ALA A 102 1.34 5.84 -2.92
CA ALA A 102 0.04 6.08 -3.54
C ALA A 102 -0.15 5.29 -4.84
N ILE A 103 0.88 5.23 -5.70
CA ILE A 103 0.86 4.44 -6.93
C ILE A 103 0.75 2.94 -6.61
N LEU A 104 1.55 2.42 -5.67
CA LEU A 104 1.48 1.00 -5.29
C LEU A 104 0.11 0.64 -4.71
N VAL A 105 -0.44 1.49 -3.83
CA VAL A 105 -1.76 1.28 -3.22
C VAL A 105 -2.87 1.32 -4.27
N ALA A 106 -2.80 2.25 -5.23
CA ALA A 106 -3.76 2.34 -6.32
C ALA A 106 -3.73 1.09 -7.22
N ILE A 107 -2.53 0.61 -7.58
CA ILE A 107 -2.36 -0.63 -8.35
C ILE A 107 -2.94 -1.81 -7.55
N SER A 108 -2.56 -1.98 -6.29
CA SER A 108 -3.05 -3.08 -5.44
C SER A 108 -4.58 -3.07 -5.30
N THR A 109 -5.18 -1.89 -5.07
CA THR A 109 -6.63 -1.74 -4.91
C THR A 109 -7.37 -2.02 -6.21
N SER A 110 -6.78 -1.66 -7.35
CA SER A 110 -7.34 -1.96 -8.67
C SER A 110 -7.32 -3.46 -9.00
N LEU A 111 -6.26 -4.17 -8.60
CA LEU A 111 -6.13 -5.61 -8.88
C LEU A 111 -7.02 -6.45 -7.98
N VAL A 112 -6.96 -6.23 -6.66
CA VAL A 112 -7.53 -7.15 -5.68
C VAL A 112 -8.69 -6.52 -4.92
N GLY A 113 -8.84 -5.20 -4.95
CA GLY A 113 -9.76 -4.47 -4.07
C GLY A 113 -9.07 -4.01 -2.77
N PRO A 114 -9.80 -3.32 -1.88
CA PRO A 114 -9.23 -2.74 -0.67
C PRO A 114 -8.93 -3.81 0.39
N THR A 115 -7.64 -4.05 0.66
CA THR A 115 -7.13 -5.06 1.61
C THR A 115 -6.90 -4.49 3.02
N ALA A 116 -7.81 -3.65 3.52
CA ALA A 116 -7.64 -2.86 4.73
C ALA A 116 -6.90 -3.61 5.86
N PHE A 117 -5.95 -2.92 6.51
CA PHE A 117 -5.09 -3.41 7.60
C PHE A 117 -4.03 -4.47 7.25
N MET A 118 -4.14 -5.18 6.12
CA MET A 118 -3.22 -6.26 5.78
C MET A 118 -1.76 -5.79 5.76
N GLY A 119 -1.51 -4.61 5.19
CA GLY A 119 -0.16 -4.02 5.17
C GLY A 119 0.43 -3.77 6.56
N VAL A 120 -0.40 -3.39 7.54
CA VAL A 120 0.04 -3.15 8.93
C VAL A 120 0.39 -4.47 9.61
N PHE A 121 -0.41 -5.52 9.40
CA PHE A 121 -0.11 -6.85 9.93
C PHE A 121 1.18 -7.42 9.35
N ILE A 122 1.32 -7.40 8.02
CA ILE A 122 2.52 -7.89 7.33
C ILE A 122 3.76 -7.13 7.80
N ALA A 123 3.69 -5.80 7.89
CA ALA A 123 4.80 -4.99 8.38
C ALA A 123 5.20 -5.36 9.81
N ASN A 124 4.23 -5.47 10.74
CA ASN A 124 4.51 -5.84 12.12
C ASN A 124 5.13 -7.23 12.24
N ILE A 125 4.63 -8.22 11.50
CA ILE A 125 5.20 -9.57 11.49
C ILE A 125 6.62 -9.54 10.91
N ALA A 126 6.84 -8.80 9.82
CA ALA A 126 8.17 -8.65 9.24
C ALA A 126 9.16 -8.04 10.24
N TYR A 127 8.79 -6.96 10.91
CA TYR A 127 9.60 -6.34 11.97
C TYR A 127 9.87 -7.28 13.13
N SER A 128 8.86 -8.04 13.56
CA SER A 128 9.00 -9.01 14.65
C SER A 128 9.95 -10.15 14.31
N ILE A 129 10.04 -10.55 13.04
CA ILE A 129 10.93 -11.64 12.60
C ILE A 129 12.34 -11.14 12.29
N THR A 130 12.49 -9.99 11.62
CA THR A 130 13.82 -9.47 11.28
C THR A 130 14.58 -8.94 12.49
N GLY A 131 13.87 -8.52 13.55
CA GLY A 131 14.48 -8.03 14.79
C GLY A 131 15.35 -6.77 14.62
N SER A 132 15.33 -6.15 13.44
CA SER A 132 16.12 -4.98 13.09
C SER A 132 15.29 -4.02 12.24
N PRO A 133 15.33 -2.70 12.51
CA PRO A 133 14.59 -1.71 11.74
C PRO A 133 15.20 -1.43 10.35
N ARG A 134 16.23 -2.18 9.94
CA ARG A 134 16.89 -1.99 8.65
C ARG A 134 15.97 -2.44 7.50
N TYR A 135 15.46 -1.48 6.73
CA TYR A 135 14.62 -1.65 5.55
C TYR A 135 15.25 -2.57 4.52
N ARG A 136 16.58 -2.63 4.42
CA ARG A 136 17.28 -3.58 3.55
C ARG A 136 16.89 -5.05 3.80
N HIS A 137 16.52 -5.41 5.03
CA HIS A 137 16.11 -6.77 5.39
C HIS A 137 14.61 -6.87 5.63
N THR A 138 14.00 -5.85 6.24
CA THR A 138 12.56 -5.86 6.55
C THR A 138 11.70 -5.81 5.30
N LEU A 139 12.11 -5.08 4.26
CA LEU A 139 11.35 -4.97 3.01
C LEU A 139 11.23 -6.31 2.26
N PRO A 140 12.32 -7.06 1.96
CA PRO A 140 12.19 -8.37 1.34
C PRO A 140 11.46 -9.38 2.24
N MET A 141 11.64 -9.31 3.56
CA MET A 141 10.92 -10.18 4.49
C MET A 141 9.41 -9.92 4.45
N ALA A 142 8.99 -8.65 4.43
CA ALA A 142 7.58 -8.27 4.28
C ALA A 142 7.00 -8.79 2.96
N CYS A 143 7.76 -8.74 1.86
CA CYS A 143 7.32 -9.32 0.58
C CYS A 143 7.10 -10.82 0.68
N ILE A 144 8.01 -11.58 1.32
CA ILE A 144 7.86 -13.03 1.49
C ILE A 144 6.63 -13.34 2.35
N ILE A 145 6.46 -12.64 3.47
CA ILE A 145 5.30 -12.83 4.36
C ILE A 145 3.99 -12.52 3.62
N ALA A 146 3.96 -11.44 2.83
CA ALA A 146 2.81 -11.10 2.01
C ALA A 146 2.47 -12.23 1.03
N ILE A 147 3.46 -12.72 0.28
CA ILE A 147 3.27 -13.80 -0.69
C ILE A 147 2.71 -15.05 0.00
N VAL A 148 3.34 -15.50 1.09
CA VAL A 148 2.88 -16.69 1.83
C VAL A 148 1.46 -16.50 2.35
N MET A 149 1.16 -15.35 2.94
CA MET A 149 -0.16 -15.06 3.50
C MET A 149 -1.24 -15.02 2.41
N PHE A 150 -0.97 -14.37 1.27
CA PHE A 150 -1.91 -14.30 0.15
C PHE A 150 -2.10 -15.64 -0.56
N LEU A 151 -1.03 -16.41 -0.78
CA LEU A 151 -1.14 -17.76 -1.35
C LEU A 151 -1.95 -18.68 -0.43
N THR A 152 -1.71 -18.62 0.88
CA THR A 152 -2.47 -19.42 1.86
C THR A 152 -3.94 -19.02 1.85
N ALA A 153 -4.24 -17.71 1.83
CA ALA A 153 -5.60 -17.21 1.76
C ALA A 153 -6.30 -17.66 0.47
N GLN A 154 -5.62 -17.61 -0.68
CA GLN A 154 -6.16 -18.05 -1.95
C GLN A 154 -6.48 -19.56 -1.95
N LEU A 155 -5.54 -20.39 -1.45
CA LEU A 155 -5.73 -21.84 -1.38
C LEU A 155 -6.91 -22.24 -0.48
N MET A 156 -7.15 -21.51 0.61
CA MET A 156 -8.28 -21.72 1.53
C MET A 156 -9.64 -21.25 0.97
N VAL A 157 -9.64 -20.37 -0.04
CA VAL A 157 -10.87 -19.90 -0.69
C VAL A 157 -11.25 -20.79 -1.86
N GLU A 158 -10.27 -21.36 -2.55
CA GLU A 158 -10.47 -22.25 -3.70
C GLU A 158 -10.85 -23.69 -3.30
N HIS A 159 -10.57 -24.11 -2.06
CA HIS A 159 -11.00 -25.37 -1.47
C HIS A 159 -12.10 -25.16 -0.42
#